data_AF-A0A6I0ES88-F1
#
_entry.id   AF-A0A6I0ES88-F1
#
_cell.length_a   1.000
_cell.length_b   1.000
_cell.length_c   1.000
_cell.angle_alpha   90.00
_cell.angle_beta   90.00
_cell.angle_gamma   90.00
#
_symmetry.space_group_name_H-M   'P 1'
#
loop_
_entity.id
_entity.type
_entity.pdbx_description
1 polymer ?
#
loop_
_entity_poly.entity_id
_entity_poly.type
_entity_poly.pdbx_seq_one_letter_code
_entity_poly.pdbx_strand_id
1 'polypeptide(L)' 'MDMLEIFQIAGIGIFVAVFYSILKEAKREELAQLLAIGGVALVTLMVIRLISELFTEVKSVFFLY' A
#
# COMPACT_ATOMS: atom_id res chain seq x y z
N MET A 1 0.18 3.77 16.67
CA MET A 1 0.25 2.59 15.79
C MET A 1 -0.38 1.41 16.50
N ASP A 2 -1.66 1.18 16.23
CA ASP A 2 -2.31 -0.08 16.55
C ASP A 2 -1.97 -1.11 15.46
N MET A 3 -1.87 -2.40 15.82
CA MET A 3 -1.55 -3.50 14.87
C MET A 3 -2.45 -3.53 13.61
N LEU A 4 -3.62 -2.89 13.67
CA LEU A 4 -4.59 -2.77 12.59
C LEU A 4 -4.06 -2.07 11.33
N GLU A 5 -3.22 -1.04 11.45
CA GLU A 5 -2.73 -0.24 10.32
C GLU A 5 -1.76 -1.04 9.44
N ILE A 6 -0.89 -1.83 10.06
CA ILE A 6 0.05 -2.73 9.37
C ILE A 6 -0.71 -3.88 8.68
N PHE A 7 -1.75 -4.42 9.33
CA PHE A 7 -2.60 -5.45 8.75
C PHE A 7 -3.38 -4.97 7.52
N GLN A 8 -3.79 -3.70 7.47
CA GLN A 8 -4.46 -3.13 6.29
C GLN A 8 -3.53 -3.06 5.07
N ILE A 9 -2.26 -2.67 5.25
CA ILE A 9 -1.29 -2.63 4.14
C ILE A 9 -0.98 -4.04 3.64
N ALA A 10 -0.79 -5.00 4.57
CA ALA A 10 -0.58 -6.40 4.21
C ALA A 10 -1.80 -6.98 3.46
N GLY A 11 -3.02 -6.64 3.90
CA GLY A 11 -4.27 -7.06 3.24
C GLY A 11 -4.39 -6.54 1.82
N ILE A 12 -3.99 -5.29 1.56
CA ILE A 12 -3.98 -4.71 0.22
C ILE A 12 -2.92 -5.36 -0.68
N GLY A 13 -1.74 -5.69 -0.13
CA GLY A 13 -0.71 -6.44 -0.86
C GLY A 13 -1.21 -7.82 -1.32
N ILE A 14 -1.89 -8.55 -0.44
CA ILE A 14 -2.51 -9.84 -0.78
C ILE A 14 -3.62 -9.65 -1.82
N PHE A 15 -4.47 -8.62 -1.67
CA PHE A 15 -5.54 -8.32 -2.61
C PHE A 15 -5.02 -8.08 -4.03
N VAL A 16 -4.00 -7.22 -4.18
CA VAL A 16 -3.36 -6.94 -5.48
C VAL A 16 -2.76 -8.22 -6.08
N ALA A 17 -2.08 -9.03 -5.28
CA ALA A 17 -1.47 -10.28 -5.75
C ALA A 17 -2.53 -11.28 -6.25
N VAL A 18 -3.64 -11.43 -5.54
CA VAL A 18 -4.75 -12.31 -5.93
C VAL A 18 -5.40 -11.81 -7.22
N PHE A 19 -5.70 -10.52 -7.33
CA PHE A 19 -6.28 -9.94 -8.55
C PHE A 19 -5.35 -10.07 -9.77
N TYR A 20 -4.04 -9.90 -9.56
CA TYR A 20 -3.05 -10.09 -10.60
C TYR A 20 -3.08 -11.53 -11.15
N SER A 21 -3.10 -12.53 -10.25
CA SER A 21 -3.19 -13.94 -10.63
C SER A 21 -4.48 -14.24 -11.41
N ILE A 22 -5.62 -13.72 -10.96
CA ILE A 22 -6.92 -13.92 -11.64
C ILE A 22 -6.91 -13.31 -13.05
N LEU A 23 -6.41 -12.08 -13.21
CA LEU A 23 -6.34 -11.40 -14.51
C LEU A 23 -5.40 -12.10 -15.49
N LYS A 24 -4.30 -12.67 -14.97
CA LYS A 24 -3.36 -13.48 -15.74
C LYS A 24 -4.01 -14.78 -16.22
N GLU A 25 -4.74 -15.47 -15.34
CA GLU A 25 -5.50 -16.70 -15.68
C GLU A 25 -6.60 -16.42 -16.73
N ALA A 26 -7.22 -15.24 -16.67
CA ALA A 26 -8.25 -14.79 -17.61
C ALA A 26 -7.70 -14.41 -19.01
N LYS A 27 -6.41 -14.64 -19.29
CA LYS A 27 -5.70 -14.24 -20.52
C LYS A 27 -5.76 -12.74 -20.83
N ARG A 28 -5.95 -11.90 -19.80
CA ARG A 28 -5.96 -10.43 -19.91
C ARG A 28 -4.66 -9.85 -19.39
N GLU A 29 -3.56 -10.18 -20.05
CA GLU A 29 -2.20 -9.83 -19.59
C GLU A 29 -1.97 -8.31 -19.48
N GLU A 30 -2.52 -7.51 -20.39
CA GLU A 30 -2.45 -6.04 -20.31
C GLU A 30 -3.08 -5.50 -19.02
N LEU A 31 -4.26 -5.99 -18.65
CA LEU A 31 -4.92 -5.57 -17.41
C LEU A 31 -4.17 -6.04 -16.18
N ALA A 32 -3.59 -7.25 -16.21
CA ALA A 32 -2.75 -7.76 -15.13
C ALA A 32 -1.51 -6.87 -14.94
N GLN A 33 -0.83 -6.47 -16.02
CA GLN A 33 0.32 -5.56 -15.94
C GLN A 33 -0.06 -4.17 -15.41
N LEU A 34 -1.16 -3.58 -15.89
CA LEU A 34 -1.65 -2.30 -15.39
C LEU A 34 -2.02 -2.37 -13.90
N LEU A 35 -2.62 -3.49 -13.47
CA LEU A 35 -2.93 -3.74 -12.06
C LEU A 35 -1.66 -3.87 -11.21
N ALA A 36 -0.62 -4.54 -11.70
CA ALA A 36 0.65 -4.64 -10.98
C ALA A 36 1.31 -3.27 -10.79
N ILE A 37 1.37 -2.46 -11.85
CA ILE A 37 1.94 -1.10 -11.79
C ILE A 37 1.11 -0.22 -10.84
N GLY A 38 -0.21 -0.25 -10.97
CA GLY A 38 -1.12 0.50 -10.10
C GLY A 38 -1.04 0.04 -8.64
N GLY A 39 -0.93 -1.27 -8.41
CA GLY A 39 -0.78 -1.86 -7.09
C GLY A 39 0.50 -1.43 -6.38
N VAL A 40 1.62 -1.41 -7.08
CA VAL A 40 2.89 -0.89 -6.55
C VAL A 40 2.79 0.60 -6.23
N ALA A 41 2.19 1.40 -7.11
CA ALA A 41 1.99 2.82 -6.87
C ALA A 41 1.10 3.07 -5.64
N LEU A 42 0.03 2.30 -5.48
CA LEU A 42 -0.91 2.40 -4.35
C LEU A 42 -0.22 2.04 -3.03
N VAL A 43 0.53 0.94 -2.98
CA VAL A 43 1.31 0.56 -1.80
C VAL A 43 2.35 1.64 -1.44
N THR A 44 3.02 2.21 -2.45
CA THR A 44 3.99 3.30 -2.23
C THR A 44 3.34 4.52 -1.57
N LEU A 45 2.14 4.91 -2.02
CA LEU A 45 1.39 6.03 -1.42
C LEU A 45 1.01 5.75 0.04
N MET A 46 0.69 4.50 0.38
CA MET A 46 0.39 4.12 1.76
C MET A 46 1.62 4.24 2.67
N VAL A 47 2.79 3.79 2.18
CA VAL A 47 4.05 3.93 2.92
C VAL A 47 4.39 5.40 3.17
N ILE A 48 4.19 6.27 2.17
CA ILE A 48 4.42 7.71 2.32
C ILE A 48 3.54 8.30 3.44
N ARG A 49 2.26 7.91 3.50
CA ARG A 49 1.35 8.36 4.57
C ARG A 49 1.83 7.95 5.95
N LEU A 50 2.23 6.69 6.13
CA LEU A 50 2.78 6.22 7.41
C LEU A 50 4.03 6.99 7.81
N ILE A 51 4.94 7.26 6.87
CA ILE A 51 6.13 8.06 7.14
C ILE A 51 5.72 9.47 7.57
N SER A 52 4.74 10.08 6.91
CA SER A 52 4.24 11.43 7.27
C SER A 52 3.63 11.46 8.68
N GLU A 53 2.89 10.43 9.06
CA GLU A 53 2.33 10.27 10.41
C GLU A 53 3.45 10.13 11.44
N LEU A 54 4.44 9.28 11.19
CA LEU A 54 5.61 9.16 12.06
C LEU A 54 6.38 10.48 12.19
N PHE A 55 6.56 11.22 11.10
CA PHE A 55 7.19 12.54 11.15
C PHE A 55 6.37 13.55 11.97
N THR A 56 5.04 13.46 11.93
CA THR A 56 4.15 14.32 12.71
C THR A 56 4.24 14.00 14.20
N GLU A 57 4.26 12.71 14.54
CA GLU A 57 4.47 12.22 15.90
C GLU A 57 5.83 12.66 16.46
N VAL A 58 6.90 12.51 15.65
CA VAL A 58 8.24 12.99 16.01
C VAL A 58 8.22 14.50 16.28
N LYS A 59 7.64 15.31 15.37
CA LYS A 59 7.54 16.77 15.58
C LYS A 59 6.75 17.13 16.85
N SER A 60 5.69 16.37 17.16
CA SER A 60 4.87 16.53 18.36
C SER A 60 5.67 16.30 19.63
N VAL A 61 6.45 15.21 19.69
CA VAL A 61 7.33 14.89 20.83
C VAL A 61 8.41 15.95 21.01
N PHE A 62 8.93 16.49 19.92
CA PHE A 62 9.97 17.54 19.95
C PHE A 62 9.41 18.96 20.07
N PHE A 63 8.09 19.16 20.23
CA PHE A 63 7.43 20.47 20.31
C PHE A 63 7.80 21.44 19.17
N LEU A 64 8.18 20.90 17.99
CA LEU A 64 8.47 21.68 16.78
C LEU A 64 7.16 22.03 16.08
N TYR A 65 6.42 23.00 16.64
CA TYR A 65 5.25 23.62 16.01
C TYR A 65 5.66 24.63 14.93
#